data_AF-A0A382IQ99-F1
#
_entry.id   AF-A0A382IQ99-F1
#
_cell.length_a   1.000
_cell.length_b   1.000
_cell.length_c   1.000
_cell.angle_alpha   90.00
_cell.angle_beta   90.00
_cell.angle_gamma   90.00
#
_symmetry.space_group_name_H-M   'P 1'
#
loop_
_entity.id
_entity.type
_entity.pdbx_description
1 polymer ?
#
loop_
_entity_poly.entity_id
_entity_poly.type
_entity_poly.pdbx_seq_one_letter_code
_entity_poly.pdbx_strand_id
1 'polypeptide(L)'
;YWEVANNPIFTPKLAAFWEHVDDVSGAQLVARKTKYHQLLGVDDESSTKVSFYVGPSLQEQFHIGKWSPEVRLCYVRKSGKNEVYSIPCSQNGIFSSDPDSWRNPIVISIPPSDVTSFDFIYPDSNENFSIYKTQENDWVVVNPDGILEGPANLQIMDYLLQSVQVLPATGFENDQTAKSLDFDAPDGAVRINTSEESNSPTTRLKLIKKDEESYYIKTPSQSTVYLIQYILGDFLLMEKSDILVSD
;
A
#
# COMPACT_ATOMS: atom_id res chain seq x y z
N TYR A 1 -10.56 17.24 5.28
CA TYR A 1 -9.80 16.05 4.90
C TYR A 1 -9.61 16.08 3.39
N TRP A 2 -8.58 15.42 2.86
CA TRP A 2 -8.30 15.39 1.43
C TRP A 2 -8.71 14.04 0.86
N GLU A 3 -9.37 14.04 -0.30
CA GLU A 3 -9.83 12.83 -0.97
C GLU A 3 -9.64 12.91 -2.50
N VAL A 4 -9.49 11.75 -3.13
CA VAL A 4 -9.53 11.57 -4.59
C VAL A 4 -10.45 10.39 -4.88
N ALA A 5 -11.41 10.57 -5.79
CA ALA A 5 -12.41 9.55 -6.13
C ALA A 5 -13.08 8.92 -4.88
N ASN A 6 -13.50 9.75 -3.92
CA ASN A 6 -14.12 9.36 -2.66
C ASN A 6 -13.25 8.51 -1.72
N ASN A 7 -11.94 8.45 -1.97
CA ASN A 7 -10.99 7.76 -1.10
C ASN A 7 -10.08 8.78 -0.40
N PRO A 8 -9.81 8.61 0.91
CA PRO A 8 -8.89 9.48 1.63
C PRO A 8 -7.48 9.38 1.02
N ILE A 9 -6.83 10.53 0.84
CA ILE A 9 -5.46 10.57 0.33
C ILE A 9 -4.48 10.12 1.41
N PHE A 10 -3.52 9.29 1.03
CA PHE A 10 -2.39 8.92 1.87
C PHE A 10 -1.54 10.15 2.23
N THR A 11 -1.51 10.50 3.51
CA THR A 11 -0.89 11.74 4.00
C THR A 11 0.56 11.91 3.55
N PRO A 12 1.44 10.88 3.59
CA PRO A 12 2.81 11.01 3.09
C PRO A 12 2.88 11.38 1.59
N LYS A 13 2.00 10.82 0.76
CA LYS A 13 1.94 11.19 -0.65
C LYS A 13 1.46 12.63 -0.86
N LEU A 14 0.46 13.06 -0.08
CA LEU A 14 0.01 14.45 -0.12
C LEU A 14 1.09 15.43 0.35
N ALA A 15 1.86 15.08 1.37
CA ALA A 15 2.98 15.89 1.84
C ALA A 15 4.06 16.04 0.76
N ALA A 16 4.43 14.94 0.11
CA ALA A 16 5.37 14.95 -1.02
C ALA A 16 4.84 15.81 -2.18
N PHE A 17 3.55 15.75 -2.47
CA PHE A 17 2.93 16.64 -3.45
C PHE A 17 3.09 18.12 -3.08
N TRP A 18 2.81 18.50 -1.83
CA TRP A 18 2.91 19.90 -1.41
C TRP A 18 4.34 20.44 -1.41
N GLU A 19 5.31 19.60 -1.04
CA GLU A 19 6.73 19.95 -1.14
C GLU A 19 7.12 20.37 -2.57
N HIS A 20 6.65 19.62 -3.59
CA HIS A 20 6.93 19.94 -4.99
C HIS A 20 6.12 21.12 -5.53
N VAL A 21 4.92 21.37 -4.99
CA VAL A 21 4.13 22.56 -5.36
C VAL A 21 4.74 23.83 -4.77
N ASP A 22 5.36 23.78 -3.58
CA ASP A 22 6.02 24.93 -2.98
C ASP A 22 7.17 25.46 -3.86
N ASP A 23 7.90 24.55 -4.54
CA ASP A 23 8.94 24.88 -5.51
C ASP A 23 8.46 25.73 -6.70
N VAL A 24 7.15 25.78 -6.96
CA VAL A 24 6.58 26.68 -7.99
C VAL A 24 6.88 28.15 -7.63
N SER A 25 6.93 28.46 -6.33
CA SER A 25 7.32 29.78 -5.82
C SER A 25 8.83 29.96 -5.92
N GLY A 26 9.30 30.41 -7.09
CA GLY A 26 10.73 30.53 -7.41
C GLY A 26 11.15 29.67 -8.60
N ALA A 27 10.23 28.88 -9.15
CA ALA A 27 10.44 28.09 -10.35
C ALA A 27 10.86 28.94 -11.54
N GLN A 28 11.73 28.36 -12.37
CA GLN A 28 12.19 29.00 -13.59
C GLN A 28 11.05 29.07 -14.60
N LEU A 29 10.80 30.27 -15.13
CA LEU A 29 9.90 30.46 -16.26
C LEU A 29 10.52 29.87 -17.53
N VAL A 30 9.84 28.92 -18.15
CA VAL A 30 10.32 28.19 -19.34
C VAL A 30 9.64 28.68 -20.61
N ALA A 31 8.35 29.01 -20.56
CA ALA A 31 7.62 29.48 -21.73
C ALA A 31 6.49 30.46 -21.39
N ARG A 32 6.20 31.37 -22.33
CA ARG A 32 5.00 32.24 -22.33
C ARG A 32 4.14 32.10 -23.59
N LYS A 33 4.71 31.56 -24.67
CA LYS A 33 4.01 31.43 -25.97
C LYS A 33 3.27 30.10 -26.01
N THR A 34 1.97 30.15 -26.27
CA THR A 34 1.07 28.98 -26.33
C THR A 34 1.53 27.89 -27.29
N LYS A 35 2.23 28.25 -28.37
CA LYS A 35 2.82 27.28 -29.32
C LYS A 35 3.77 26.25 -28.69
N TYR A 36 4.27 26.49 -27.47
CA TYR A 36 5.14 25.55 -26.75
C TYR A 36 4.39 24.66 -25.75
N HIS A 37 3.11 24.92 -25.49
CA HIS A 37 2.34 24.17 -24.49
C HIS A 37 2.25 22.68 -24.85
N GLN A 38 1.96 22.36 -26.11
CA GLN A 38 1.90 20.99 -26.60
C GLN A 38 3.25 20.26 -26.54
N LEU A 39 4.33 20.97 -26.86
CA LEU A 39 5.68 20.41 -26.78
C LEU A 39 6.01 19.99 -25.33
N LEU A 40 5.70 20.88 -24.38
CA LEU A 40 5.93 20.70 -22.94
C LEU A 40 4.88 19.80 -22.26
N GLY A 41 3.81 19.44 -22.97
CA GLY A 41 2.72 18.62 -22.46
C GLY A 41 1.77 19.34 -21.50
N VAL A 42 1.78 20.67 -21.47
CA VAL A 42 0.95 21.46 -20.53
C VAL A 42 -0.31 22.02 -21.18
N ASP A 43 -0.63 21.63 -22.41
CA ASP A 43 -1.89 21.98 -23.07
C ASP A 43 -3.07 21.19 -22.50
N ASP A 44 -4.29 21.55 -22.90
CA ASP A 44 -5.52 21.00 -22.33
C ASP A 44 -5.78 19.54 -22.71
N GLU A 45 -5.17 19.04 -23.78
CA GLU A 45 -5.36 17.67 -24.30
C GLU A 45 -4.33 16.70 -23.73
N SER A 46 -3.07 17.13 -23.57
CA SER A 46 -1.98 16.23 -23.19
C SER A 46 -1.54 16.29 -21.72
N SER A 47 -1.95 17.32 -20.98
CA SER A 47 -1.56 17.49 -19.58
C SER A 47 -2.29 16.57 -18.61
N THR A 48 -1.64 16.24 -17.50
CA THR A 48 -2.34 15.81 -16.29
C THR A 48 -2.95 17.02 -15.59
N LYS A 49 -4.27 17.03 -15.42
CA LYS A 49 -5.02 18.13 -14.79
C LYS A 49 -5.19 17.86 -13.30
N VAL A 50 -4.52 18.66 -12.48
CA VAL A 50 -4.69 18.63 -11.02
C VAL A 50 -5.68 19.70 -10.63
N SER A 51 -6.85 19.29 -10.16
CA SER A 51 -7.97 20.18 -9.84
C SER A 51 -8.30 20.13 -8.35
N PHE A 52 -8.42 21.31 -7.73
CA PHE A 52 -8.72 21.47 -6.32
C PHE A 52 -10.15 21.93 -6.14
N TYR A 53 -10.92 21.21 -5.33
CA TYR A 53 -12.33 21.51 -5.07
C TYR A 53 -12.58 21.79 -3.60
N VAL A 54 -13.55 22.68 -3.34
CA VAL A 54 -14.20 22.83 -2.02
C VAL A 54 -15.69 22.59 -2.25
N GLY A 55 -16.16 21.42 -1.81
CA GLY A 55 -17.47 20.92 -2.23
C GLY A 55 -17.53 20.78 -3.77
N PRO A 56 -18.59 21.27 -4.44
CA PRO A 56 -18.67 21.22 -5.91
C PRO A 56 -17.86 22.32 -6.61
N SER A 57 -17.28 23.27 -5.87
CA SER A 57 -16.67 24.47 -6.44
C SER A 57 -15.19 24.26 -6.72
N LEU A 58 -14.79 24.37 -7.99
CA LEU A 58 -13.39 24.41 -8.42
C LEU A 58 -12.71 25.67 -7.86
N GLN A 59 -11.64 25.48 -7.09
CA GLN A 59 -10.85 26.56 -6.50
C GLN A 59 -9.62 26.88 -7.35
N GLU A 60 -8.93 25.85 -7.83
CA GLU A 60 -7.66 25.98 -8.53
C GLU A 60 -7.44 24.81 -9.48
N GLN A 61 -6.73 25.04 -10.58
CA GLN A 61 -6.35 23.97 -11.50
C GLN A 61 -4.97 24.21 -12.10
N PHE A 62 -4.19 23.13 -12.18
CA PHE A 62 -2.89 23.12 -12.82
C PHE A 62 -2.84 22.06 -13.91
N HIS A 63 -2.08 22.38 -14.95
CA HIS A 63 -1.67 21.48 -16.02
C HIS A 63 -0.24 21.05 -15.73
N ILE A 64 -0.06 19.76 -15.49
CA ILE A 64 1.25 19.13 -15.30
C ILE A 64 1.64 18.47 -16.60
N GLY A 65 2.80 18.88 -17.10
CA GLY A 65 3.35 18.45 -18.38
C GLY A 65 4.26 17.25 -18.28
N LYS A 66 5.03 17.04 -19.35
CA LYS A 66 5.91 15.89 -19.49
C LYS A 66 6.95 15.88 -18.37
N TRP A 67 7.15 14.68 -17.84
CA TRP A 67 8.30 14.34 -17.01
C TRP A 67 9.27 13.48 -17.82
N SER A 68 10.57 13.64 -17.59
CA SER A 68 11.59 12.77 -18.18
C SER A 68 12.62 12.35 -17.12
N PRO A 69 13.05 11.07 -17.11
CA PRO A 69 14.00 10.58 -16.13
C PRO A 69 15.39 11.23 -16.26
N GLU A 70 15.75 11.72 -17.46
CA GLU A 70 17.03 12.37 -17.73
C GLU A 70 17.12 13.76 -17.11
N VAL A 71 16.02 14.53 -17.16
CA VAL A 71 16.02 15.94 -16.74
C VAL A 71 15.43 16.10 -15.33
N ARG A 72 14.58 15.18 -14.88
CA ARG A 72 13.92 15.20 -13.55
C ARG A 72 13.24 16.54 -13.24
N LEU A 73 12.61 17.13 -14.25
CA LEU A 73 11.80 18.33 -14.14
C LEU A 73 10.35 18.02 -14.52
N CYS A 74 9.42 18.71 -13.87
CA CYS A 74 8.02 18.76 -14.24
C CYS A 74 7.68 20.17 -14.73
N TYR A 75 6.93 20.25 -15.83
CA TYR A 75 6.42 21.53 -16.33
C TYR A 75 5.04 21.79 -15.74
N VAL A 76 4.84 22.98 -15.19
CA VAL A 76 3.59 23.36 -14.53
C VAL A 76 3.04 24.63 -15.16
N ARG A 77 1.76 24.59 -15.54
CA ARG A 77 1.01 25.76 -16.03
C ARG A 77 -0.28 25.89 -15.25
N LYS A 78 -0.56 27.08 -14.72
CA LYS A 78 -1.85 27.38 -14.10
C LYS A 78 -2.94 27.55 -15.16
N SER A 79 -4.13 27.01 -14.93
CA SER A 79 -5.26 27.18 -15.85
C SER A 79 -5.60 28.66 -16.05
N GLY A 80 -5.91 29.05 -17.29
CA GLY A 80 -6.15 30.44 -17.68
C GLY A 80 -4.89 31.32 -17.76
N LYS A 81 -3.69 30.76 -17.58
CA LYS A 81 -2.40 31.43 -17.76
C LYS A 81 -1.58 30.77 -18.86
N ASN A 82 -0.64 31.54 -19.42
CA ASN A 82 0.24 31.09 -20.50
C ASN A 82 1.65 30.78 -20.01
N GLU A 83 2.01 31.29 -18.84
CA GLU A 83 3.27 31.05 -18.17
C GLU A 83 3.41 29.58 -17.79
N VAL A 84 4.51 28.98 -18.26
CA VAL A 84 4.92 27.63 -17.92
C VAL A 84 6.19 27.70 -17.10
N TYR A 85 6.17 27.06 -15.95
CA TYR A 85 7.30 26.98 -15.03
C TYR A 85 7.85 25.56 -15.00
N SER A 86 9.14 25.42 -14.70
CA SER A 86 9.74 24.11 -14.41
C SER A 86 10.08 24.01 -12.93
N ILE A 87 9.63 22.92 -12.30
CA ILE A 87 9.99 22.55 -10.92
C ILE A 87 10.85 21.28 -10.92
N PRO A 88 11.77 21.12 -9.95
CA PRO A 88 12.35 19.83 -9.63
C PRO A 88 11.25 18.79 -9.45
N CYS A 89 11.46 17.60 -10.01
CA CYS A 89 10.49 16.52 -9.98
C CYS A 89 11.26 15.21 -9.95
N SER A 90 11.71 14.85 -8.74
CA SER A 90 12.69 13.77 -8.53
C SER A 90 12.15 12.40 -8.91
N GLN A 91 10.82 12.22 -8.89
CA GLN A 91 10.14 10.97 -9.14
C GLN A 91 8.96 11.17 -10.11
N ASN A 92 8.71 10.17 -10.94
CA ASN A 92 7.50 10.13 -11.75
C ASN A 92 6.27 9.88 -10.86
N GLY A 93 5.10 10.35 -11.27
CA GLY A 93 3.83 9.99 -10.62
C GLY A 93 3.48 10.75 -9.33
N ILE A 94 4.25 11.77 -8.94
CA ILE A 94 3.87 12.72 -7.86
C ILE A 94 2.52 13.37 -8.19
N PHE A 95 2.32 13.72 -9.47
CA PHE A 95 1.11 14.33 -10.00
C PHE A 95 0.24 13.31 -10.75
N SER A 96 0.18 12.06 -10.30
CA SER A 96 -0.54 11.00 -11.00
C SER A 96 -2.03 11.31 -11.19
N SER A 97 -2.54 11.05 -12.39
CA SER A 97 -3.98 11.10 -12.69
C SER A 97 -4.74 9.87 -12.21
N ASP A 98 -4.02 8.79 -11.86
CA ASP A 98 -4.63 7.58 -11.33
C ASP A 98 -5.03 7.79 -9.85
N PRO A 99 -6.35 7.70 -9.52
CA PRO A 99 -6.84 7.80 -8.16
C PRO A 99 -6.20 6.82 -7.18
N ASP A 100 -5.93 5.59 -7.60
CA ASP A 100 -5.44 4.54 -6.71
C ASP A 100 -4.03 4.85 -6.21
N SER A 101 -3.22 5.51 -7.05
CA SER A 101 -1.91 5.99 -6.63
C SER A 101 -1.96 6.92 -5.41
N TRP A 102 -3.09 7.58 -5.13
CA TRP A 102 -3.26 8.52 -3.99
C TRP A 102 -3.72 7.83 -2.71
N ARG A 103 -4.20 6.59 -2.78
CA ARG A 103 -4.72 5.84 -1.64
C ARG A 103 -3.57 5.32 -0.78
N ASN A 104 -3.87 4.99 0.48
CA ASN A 104 -2.89 4.37 1.38
C ASN A 104 -2.62 2.93 0.92
N PRO A 105 -1.42 2.59 0.44
CA PRO A 105 -1.13 1.23 -0.02
C PRO A 105 -0.77 0.29 1.14
N ILE A 106 -0.69 0.77 2.39
CA ILE A 106 -0.27 -0.04 3.53
C ILE A 106 -1.47 -0.82 4.07
N VAL A 107 -1.44 -2.15 3.93
CA VAL A 107 -2.47 -3.06 4.46
C VAL A 107 -2.38 -3.12 5.98
N ILE A 108 -1.18 -3.36 6.51
CA ILE A 108 -0.84 -3.33 7.94
C ILE A 108 0.57 -2.79 8.15
N SER A 109 0.84 -2.33 9.38
CA SER A 109 2.16 -1.87 9.81
C SER A 109 2.32 -2.20 11.30
N ILE A 110 2.89 -3.35 11.64
CA ILE A 110 3.03 -3.84 13.01
C ILE A 110 4.53 -4.01 13.33
N PRO A 111 5.12 -3.20 14.22
CA PRO A 111 6.52 -3.34 14.59
C PRO A 111 6.85 -4.78 15.06
N PRO A 112 7.96 -5.39 14.62
CA PRO A 112 8.34 -6.73 15.05
C PRO A 112 8.43 -6.91 16.57
N SER A 113 8.80 -5.85 17.30
CA SER A 113 8.86 -5.83 18.76
C SER A 113 7.51 -6.06 19.44
N ASP A 114 6.42 -5.74 18.74
CA ASP A 114 5.08 -5.75 19.28
C ASP A 114 4.41 -7.11 19.12
N VAL A 115 4.94 -7.96 18.23
CA VAL A 115 4.36 -9.25 17.90
C VAL A 115 4.70 -10.30 18.97
N THR A 116 3.66 -10.98 19.44
CA THR A 116 3.77 -12.04 20.47
C THR A 116 3.50 -13.43 19.90
N SER A 117 2.65 -13.53 18.87
CA SER A 117 2.35 -14.79 18.18
C SER A 117 1.69 -14.58 16.83
N PHE A 118 1.72 -15.65 16.03
CA PHE A 118 0.98 -15.78 14.78
C PHE A 118 0.06 -16.99 14.87
N ASP A 119 -1.19 -16.87 14.45
CA ASP A 119 -2.08 -18.01 14.22
C ASP A 119 -2.39 -18.12 12.72
N PHE A 120 -2.01 -19.25 12.11
CA PHE A 120 -2.32 -19.60 10.74
C PHE A 120 -3.60 -20.43 10.72
N ILE A 121 -4.60 -19.95 9.98
CA ILE A 121 -5.97 -20.44 10.01
C ILE A 121 -6.39 -20.80 8.59
N TYR A 122 -6.63 -22.08 8.35
CA TYR A 122 -7.03 -22.66 7.08
C TYR A 122 -8.47 -23.20 7.14
N PRO A 123 -9.12 -23.43 5.98
CA PRO A 123 -10.42 -24.08 5.92
C PRO A 123 -10.43 -25.48 6.55
N ASP A 124 -9.35 -26.27 6.39
CA ASP A 124 -9.15 -27.51 7.14
C ASP A 124 -8.47 -27.18 8.49
N SER A 125 -9.21 -27.36 9.59
CA SER A 125 -8.69 -27.02 10.92
C SER A 125 -7.50 -27.89 11.36
N ASN A 126 -7.24 -29.03 10.70
CA ASN A 126 -6.07 -29.85 10.98
C ASN A 126 -4.77 -29.24 10.43
N GLU A 127 -4.87 -28.34 9.46
CA GLU A 127 -3.73 -27.62 8.87
C GLU A 127 -3.36 -26.37 9.68
N ASN A 128 -4.23 -25.94 10.61
CA ASN A 128 -3.96 -24.80 11.48
C ASN A 128 -2.68 -25.01 12.29
N PHE A 129 -2.00 -23.93 12.60
CA PHE A 129 -0.89 -23.95 13.55
C PHE A 129 -0.65 -22.55 14.10
N SER A 130 0.07 -22.49 15.20
CA SER A 130 0.46 -21.22 15.82
C SER A 130 1.95 -21.17 16.04
N ILE A 131 2.50 -19.96 15.99
CA ILE A 131 3.89 -19.68 16.35
C ILE A 131 3.85 -18.75 17.57
N TYR A 132 4.51 -19.16 18.66
CA TYR A 132 4.59 -18.37 19.88
C TYR A 132 6.01 -17.95 20.19
N LYS A 133 6.14 -16.74 20.73
CA LYS A 133 7.38 -16.28 21.33
C LYS A 133 7.50 -16.80 22.76
N THR A 134 8.60 -17.48 23.07
CA THR A 134 8.89 -17.98 24.42
C THR A 134 9.40 -16.87 25.33
N GLN A 135 9.51 -17.15 26.64
CA GLN A 135 10.10 -16.22 27.61
C GLN A 135 11.59 -15.93 27.33
N GLU A 136 12.27 -16.83 26.62
CA GLU A 136 13.68 -16.70 26.22
C GLU A 136 13.86 -15.94 24.90
N ASN A 137 12.77 -15.40 24.34
CA ASN A 137 12.68 -14.75 23.02
C ASN A 137 12.90 -15.67 21.81
N ASP A 138 12.79 -16.98 21.98
CA ASP A 138 12.76 -17.93 20.87
C ASP A 138 11.36 -18.09 20.28
N TRP A 139 11.27 -18.61 19.06
CA TRP A 139 10.00 -18.89 18.39
C TRP A 139 9.78 -20.39 18.29
N VAL A 140 8.58 -20.84 18.65
CA VAL A 140 8.19 -22.24 18.64
C VAL A 140 6.88 -22.46 17.89
N VAL A 141 6.78 -23.60 17.21
CA VAL A 141 5.59 -24.03 16.48
C VAL A 141 4.74 -24.93 17.36
N VAL A 142 3.44 -24.66 17.36
CA VAL A 142 2.43 -25.37 18.14
C VAL A 142 1.31 -25.82 17.20
N ASN A 143 0.84 -27.04 17.38
CA ASN A 143 -0.22 -27.63 16.58
C ASN A 143 -1.62 -27.12 17.02
N PRO A 144 -2.70 -27.47 16.29
CA PRO A 144 -4.06 -27.06 16.66
C PRO A 144 -4.48 -27.45 18.09
N ASP A 145 -3.95 -28.56 18.60
CA ASP A 145 -4.24 -29.09 19.94
C ASP A 145 -3.43 -28.39 21.04
N GLY A 146 -2.57 -27.43 20.71
CA GLY A 146 -1.73 -26.71 21.67
C GLY A 146 -0.45 -27.46 22.06
N ILE A 147 -0.07 -28.51 21.34
CA ILE A 147 1.13 -29.30 21.60
C ILE A 147 2.33 -28.69 20.87
N LEU A 148 3.42 -28.46 21.61
CA LEU A 148 4.71 -28.00 21.08
C LEU A 148 5.27 -29.05 20.11
N GLU A 149 5.50 -28.64 18.86
CA GLU A 149 6.12 -29.50 17.84
C GLU A 149 7.62 -29.27 17.71
N GLY A 150 8.10 -28.06 17.91
CA GLY A 150 9.53 -27.75 17.84
C GLY A 150 9.84 -26.28 17.64
N PRO A 151 11.13 -25.95 17.45
CA PRO A 151 11.54 -24.58 17.16
C PRO A 151 11.12 -24.15 15.75
N ALA A 152 10.75 -22.88 15.61
CA ALA A 152 10.53 -22.26 14.32
C ALA A 152 11.86 -21.90 13.66
N ASN A 153 11.90 -21.99 12.33
CA ASN A 153 13.04 -21.58 11.52
C ASN A 153 13.22 -20.06 11.62
N LEU A 154 14.32 -19.64 12.24
CA LEU A 154 14.61 -18.23 12.51
C LEU A 154 14.68 -17.37 11.25
N GLN A 155 15.18 -17.92 10.13
CA GLN A 155 15.27 -17.16 8.88
C GLN A 155 13.88 -16.87 8.31
N ILE A 156 12.97 -17.85 8.34
CA ILE A 156 11.59 -17.69 7.89
C ILE A 156 10.83 -16.75 8.83
N MET A 157 11.09 -16.87 10.13
CA MET A 157 10.52 -15.98 11.13
C MET A 157 10.93 -14.52 10.92
N ASP A 158 12.21 -14.26 10.60
CA ASP A 158 12.69 -12.90 10.28
C ASP A 158 11.96 -12.33 9.06
N TYR A 159 11.76 -13.12 8.00
CA TYR A 159 10.98 -12.70 6.84
C TYR A 159 9.50 -12.46 7.18
N LEU A 160 8.91 -13.27 8.06
CA LEU A 160 7.53 -13.10 8.51
C LEU A 160 7.36 -11.79 9.30
N LEU A 161 8.27 -11.52 10.24
CA LEU A 161 8.29 -10.28 11.01
C LEU A 161 8.49 -9.05 10.11
N GLN A 162 9.40 -9.13 9.13
CA GLN A 162 9.59 -8.06 8.15
C GLN A 162 8.35 -7.82 7.28
N SER A 163 7.66 -8.89 6.89
CA SER A 163 6.46 -8.82 6.04
C SER A 163 5.30 -8.12 6.74
N VAL A 164 5.18 -8.25 8.07
CA VAL A 164 4.12 -7.59 8.84
C VAL A 164 4.53 -6.21 9.39
N GLN A 165 5.84 -5.91 9.41
CA GLN A 165 6.34 -4.59 9.77
C GLN A 165 5.73 -3.50 8.90
N VAL A 166 5.73 -3.70 7.59
CA VAL A 166 4.97 -2.93 6.62
C VAL A 166 4.55 -3.89 5.52
N LEU A 167 3.25 -4.09 5.35
CA LEU A 167 2.69 -4.90 4.27
C LEU A 167 2.15 -3.99 3.16
N PRO A 168 2.94 -3.72 2.10
CA PRO A 168 2.47 -2.91 0.98
C PRO A 168 1.57 -3.72 0.04
N ALA A 169 0.48 -3.10 -0.38
CA ALA A 169 -0.34 -3.55 -1.49
C ALA A 169 0.28 -3.17 -2.83
N THR A 170 0.09 -4.01 -3.83
CA THR A 170 0.39 -3.69 -5.23
C THR A 170 -0.75 -2.96 -5.93
N GLY A 171 -1.94 -2.94 -5.33
CA GLY A 171 -3.10 -2.26 -5.86
C GLY A 171 -4.34 -2.45 -4.99
N PHE A 172 -5.47 -2.05 -5.54
CA PHE A 172 -6.78 -2.10 -4.87
C PHE A 172 -7.78 -2.79 -5.78
N GLU A 173 -8.72 -3.51 -5.19
CA GLU A 173 -9.84 -4.05 -5.95
C GLU A 173 -11.00 -3.05 -6.00
N ASN A 174 -11.75 -3.08 -7.09
CA ASN A 174 -12.93 -2.27 -7.30
C ASN A 174 -14.10 -2.72 -6.41
N ASP A 175 -15.00 -1.78 -6.09
CA ASP A 175 -16.14 -2.04 -5.19
C ASP A 175 -17.06 -3.17 -5.64
N GLN A 176 -17.22 -3.39 -6.95
CA GLN A 176 -18.09 -4.45 -7.47
C GLN A 176 -17.52 -5.82 -7.16
N THR A 177 -16.24 -6.02 -7.45
CA THR A 177 -15.53 -7.29 -7.22
C THR A 177 -15.27 -7.51 -5.74
N ALA A 178 -14.90 -6.46 -5.01
CA ALA A 178 -14.71 -6.50 -3.56
C ALA A 178 -15.97 -6.98 -2.81
N LYS A 179 -17.17 -6.64 -3.30
CA LYS A 179 -18.45 -7.10 -2.72
C LYS A 179 -18.83 -8.54 -3.06
N SER A 180 -18.27 -9.11 -4.14
CA SER A 180 -18.53 -10.51 -4.51
C SER A 180 -17.59 -11.50 -3.81
N LEU A 181 -16.51 -11.01 -3.18
CA LEU A 181 -15.55 -11.86 -2.46
C LEU A 181 -16.10 -12.27 -1.10
N ASP A 182 -16.06 -13.56 -0.80
CA ASP A 182 -16.49 -14.12 0.48
C ASP A 182 -15.30 -14.21 1.45
N PHE A 183 -15.02 -13.11 2.15
CA PHE A 183 -14.02 -13.11 3.21
C PHE A 183 -14.50 -13.81 4.49
N ASP A 184 -15.73 -14.33 4.58
CA ASP A 184 -16.12 -15.18 5.71
C ASP A 184 -15.68 -16.64 5.50
N ALA A 185 -15.36 -17.02 4.26
CA ALA A 185 -14.69 -18.27 3.89
C ALA A 185 -13.43 -18.01 3.03
N PRO A 186 -12.35 -17.42 3.60
CA PRO A 186 -11.12 -17.17 2.87
C PRO A 186 -10.34 -18.47 2.61
N ASP A 187 -9.41 -18.44 1.65
CA ASP A 187 -8.49 -19.58 1.41
C ASP A 187 -7.53 -19.79 2.57
N GLY A 188 -7.26 -18.72 3.33
CA GLY A 188 -6.56 -18.78 4.59
C GLY A 188 -6.54 -17.42 5.29
N ALA A 189 -6.14 -17.43 6.56
CA ALA A 189 -5.99 -16.21 7.34
C ALA A 189 -4.80 -16.32 8.30
N VAL A 190 -4.12 -15.19 8.48
CA VAL A 190 -3.07 -15.04 9.50
C VAL A 190 -3.56 -14.05 10.54
N ARG A 191 -3.59 -14.47 11.80
CA ARG A 191 -3.81 -13.57 12.92
C ARG A 191 -2.45 -13.21 13.53
N ILE A 192 -2.12 -11.92 13.52
CA ILE A 192 -0.96 -11.36 14.19
C ILE A 192 -1.42 -10.86 15.55
N ASN A 193 -0.98 -11.53 16.61
CA ASN A 193 -1.25 -11.13 17.98
C ASN A 193 -0.14 -10.21 18.48
N THR A 194 -0.54 -9.12 19.11
CA THR A 194 0.36 -8.10 19.66
C THR A 194 0.27 -8.07 21.19
N SER A 195 1.28 -7.51 21.85
CA SER A 195 1.26 -7.33 23.31
C SER A 195 0.20 -6.31 23.74
N GLU A 196 -0.33 -6.43 24.96
CA GLU A 196 -1.32 -5.48 25.49
C GLU A 196 -0.78 -4.04 25.62
N GLU A 197 0.53 -3.90 25.74
CA GLU A 197 1.23 -2.61 25.83
C GLU A 197 1.53 -1.99 24.44
N SER A 198 1.27 -2.73 23.35
CA SER A 198 1.52 -2.26 21.99
C SER A 198 0.47 -1.23 21.53
N ASN A 199 0.93 -0.25 20.75
CA ASN A 199 0.05 0.67 20.02
C ASN A 199 -0.57 0.03 18.75
N SER A 200 -0.12 -1.16 18.39
CA SER A 200 -0.57 -1.92 17.22
C SER A 200 -1.63 -2.93 17.66
N PRO A 201 -2.87 -2.85 17.14
CA PRO A 201 -3.91 -3.80 17.51
C PRO A 201 -3.62 -5.18 16.93
N THR A 202 -4.06 -6.22 17.64
CA THR A 202 -4.14 -7.58 17.09
C THR A 202 -4.97 -7.56 15.82
N THR A 203 -4.39 -8.07 14.74
CA THR A 203 -4.96 -7.93 13.39
C THR A 203 -5.06 -9.28 12.71
N ARG A 204 -6.18 -9.54 12.04
CA ARG A 204 -6.35 -10.72 11.19
C ARG A 204 -6.28 -10.31 9.72
N LEU A 205 -5.36 -10.89 8.97
CA LEU A 205 -5.30 -10.82 7.53
C LEU A 205 -6.09 -11.99 6.96
N LYS A 206 -7.08 -11.72 6.12
CA LYS A 206 -7.82 -12.75 5.39
C LYS A 206 -7.42 -12.69 3.92
N LEU A 207 -7.09 -13.84 3.33
CA LEU A 207 -6.54 -13.94 1.98
C LEU A 207 -7.43 -14.82 1.09
N ILE A 208 -7.65 -14.39 -0.15
CA ILE A 208 -8.31 -15.17 -1.20
C ILE A 208 -7.41 -15.10 -2.44
N LYS A 209 -7.01 -16.25 -2.99
CA LYS A 209 -6.22 -16.34 -4.23
C LYS A 209 -7.05 -15.77 -5.37
N LYS A 210 -6.48 -14.79 -6.08
CA LYS A 210 -7.12 -14.16 -7.24
C LYS A 210 -6.75 -14.93 -8.52
N ASP A 211 -5.45 -15.14 -8.69
CA ASP A 211 -4.82 -15.77 -9.85
C ASP A 211 -3.38 -16.18 -9.50
N GLU A 212 -2.59 -16.59 -10.50
CA GLU A 212 -1.18 -16.96 -10.31
C GLU A 212 -0.24 -15.75 -10.13
N GLU A 213 -0.76 -14.52 -10.10
CA GLU A 213 0.03 -13.30 -9.93
C GLU A 213 -0.27 -12.59 -8.60
N SER A 214 -1.41 -12.87 -7.98
CA SER A 214 -1.90 -12.07 -6.86
C SER A 214 -2.88 -12.75 -5.90
N TYR A 215 -2.94 -12.19 -4.70
CA TYR A 215 -3.98 -12.45 -3.70
C TYR A 215 -4.80 -11.19 -3.42
N TYR A 216 -6.08 -11.39 -3.17
CA TYR A 216 -6.89 -10.45 -2.42
C TYR A 216 -6.57 -10.54 -0.94
N ILE A 217 -6.44 -9.38 -0.28
CA ILE A 217 -6.22 -9.32 1.16
C ILE A 217 -7.08 -8.24 1.81
N LYS A 218 -7.61 -8.55 3.00
CA LYS A 218 -8.44 -7.64 3.78
C LYS A 218 -8.20 -7.79 5.28
N THR A 219 -8.27 -6.66 5.99
CA THR A 219 -8.36 -6.61 7.46
C THR A 219 -9.82 -6.36 7.89
N PRO A 220 -10.29 -6.93 9.02
CA PRO A 220 -11.64 -6.68 9.54
C PRO A 220 -11.95 -5.20 9.80
N SER A 221 -10.92 -4.41 10.12
CA SER A 221 -11.02 -2.98 10.41
C SER A 221 -11.26 -2.10 9.18
N GLN A 222 -11.11 -2.63 7.97
CA GLN A 222 -11.14 -1.85 6.73
C GLN A 222 -12.13 -2.43 5.73
N SER A 223 -12.84 -1.55 5.01
CA SER A 223 -13.71 -1.96 3.89
C SER A 223 -12.92 -2.24 2.61
N THR A 224 -11.71 -1.68 2.50
CA THR A 224 -10.85 -1.80 1.32
C THR A 224 -10.33 -3.22 1.15
N VAL A 225 -10.43 -3.74 -0.07
CA VAL A 225 -9.77 -4.98 -0.50
C VAL A 225 -8.53 -4.58 -1.28
N TYR A 226 -7.38 -5.06 -0.82
CA TYR A 226 -6.10 -4.81 -1.44
C TYR A 226 -5.67 -5.99 -2.29
N LEU A 227 -4.73 -5.74 -3.20
CA LEU A 227 -3.99 -6.76 -3.94
C LEU A 227 -2.58 -6.84 -3.39
N ILE A 228 -2.07 -8.05 -3.20
CA ILE A 228 -0.65 -8.33 -2.92
C ILE A 228 -0.11 -9.33 -3.92
N GLN A 229 1.21 -9.38 -4.07
CA GLN A 229 1.87 -10.32 -4.98
C GLN A 229 1.64 -11.76 -4.56
N TYR A 230 1.57 -12.67 -5.54
CA TYR A 230 1.41 -14.11 -5.31
C TYR A 230 2.39 -14.64 -4.26
N ILE A 231 3.69 -14.41 -4.47
CA ILE A 231 4.77 -14.91 -3.60
C ILE A 231 4.58 -14.48 -2.14
N LEU A 232 4.10 -13.25 -1.92
CA LEU A 232 3.85 -12.73 -0.58
C LEU A 232 2.58 -13.33 0.04
N GLY A 233 1.52 -13.50 -0.75
CA GLY A 233 0.31 -14.18 -0.29
C GLY A 233 0.55 -15.65 0.06
N ASP A 234 1.29 -16.35 -0.79
CA ASP A 234 1.71 -17.75 -0.60
C ASP A 234 2.59 -17.88 0.65
N PHE A 235 3.55 -16.98 0.84
CA PHE A 235 4.35 -16.93 2.06
C PHE A 235 3.52 -16.65 3.32
N LEU A 236 2.53 -15.75 3.25
CA LEU A 236 1.62 -15.50 4.37
C LEU A 236 0.67 -16.68 4.61
N LEU A 237 0.49 -17.59 3.66
CA LEU A 237 -0.25 -18.83 3.78
C LEU A 237 0.68 -20.06 3.80
N MET A 238 1.89 -19.89 4.34
CA MET A 238 2.85 -20.98 4.45
C MET A 238 2.29 -22.15 5.26
N GLU A 239 2.70 -23.36 4.90
CA GLU A 239 2.36 -24.55 5.67
C GLU A 239 3.24 -24.64 6.91
N LYS A 240 2.77 -25.40 7.90
CA LYS A 240 3.54 -25.68 9.12
C LYS A 240 4.94 -26.25 8.82
N SER A 241 5.02 -27.10 7.78
CA SER A 241 6.26 -27.76 7.37
C SER A 241 7.32 -26.78 6.84
N ASP A 242 6.91 -25.63 6.33
CA ASP A 242 7.82 -24.60 5.83
C ASP A 242 8.61 -23.96 6.98
N ILE A 243 7.97 -23.76 8.14
CA ILE A 243 8.57 -23.03 9.25
C ILE A 243 9.08 -23.92 10.39
N LEU A 244 8.58 -25.14 10.56
CA LEU A 244 9.08 -26.06 11.57
C LEU A 244 10.49 -26.55 11.20
N VAL A 245 11.46 -26.40 12.11
CA VAL A 245 12.78 -27.03 11.91
C VAL A 245 12.61 -28.54 12.01
N SER A 246 12.82 -29.22 10.87
CA SER A 246 12.82 -30.69 10.81
C SER A 246 14.19 -31.22 11.25
N ASP A 247 14.18 -32.32 12.01
CA ASP A 247 15.39 -33.11 12.35
C ASP A 247 16.01 -33.79 11.12
#